data_AF-A0A447N5A4-F1
#
_entry.id   AF-A0A447N5A4-F1
#
_cell.length_a   1.000
_cell.length_b   1.000
_cell.length_c   1.000
_cell.angle_alpha   90.00
_cell.angle_beta   90.00
_cell.angle_gamma   90.00
#
_symmetry.space_group_name_H-M   'P 1'
#
loop_
_entity.id
_entity.type
_entity.pdbx_description
1 polymer ?
#
loop_
_entity_poly.entity_id
_entity_poly.type
_entity_poly.pdbx_seq_one_letter_code
_entity_poly.pdbx_strand_id
1 'polypeptide(L)'
;MLEPRTISRHIENICIPLSDLCNEDKPLFRVRKSDTPLTSRRDMFHIPFSQRHFVRAQRFSVAGLPCLYLGTSLYICWREMDKPDFDKLYISAYKIDKNNDSKVLNIGPDFLYKQRSILESKRKNKYDFNTKLSYLALWPLIIACNYLKKYDNASFVQEYIIPNLLMQWISRNSNENVVGIAYRSTKLPANALGSRGINVVLPPKVRYEEMANNEFCPNLAKIFKFTLPVSWQVLKTVEYVPESVAQSDRENLSRRLRRRKNRELTGSIDDEILNIYNLTDFYKLETCMDEIQVYAHIKP
;
A
#
# COMPACT_ATOMS: atom_id res chain seq x y z
N MET A 1 22.99 -19.67 16.09
CA MET A 1 22.24 -18.39 16.07
C MET A 1 22.96 -17.48 15.09
N LEU A 2 22.27 -16.78 14.18
CA LEU A 2 22.95 -15.89 13.22
C LEU A 2 23.56 -14.69 13.97
N GLU A 3 24.79 -14.31 13.63
CA GLU A 3 25.43 -13.11 14.15
C GLU A 3 24.62 -11.85 13.80
N PRO A 4 24.51 -10.83 14.68
CA PRO A 4 23.70 -9.63 14.44
C PRO A 4 24.02 -8.91 13.11
N ARG A 5 25.30 -8.89 12.71
CA ARG A 5 25.74 -8.34 11.41
C ARG A 5 25.18 -9.10 10.22
N THR A 6 25.05 -10.42 10.33
CA THR A 6 24.49 -11.29 9.28
C THR A 6 22.99 -11.06 9.14
N ILE A 7 22.26 -10.85 10.24
CA ILE A 7 20.82 -10.54 10.22
C ILE A 7 20.58 -9.18 9.56
N SER A 8 21.36 -8.16 9.92
CA SER A 8 21.28 -6.82 9.31
C SER A 8 21.48 -6.89 7.78
N ARG A 9 22.46 -7.66 7.30
CA ARG A 9 22.65 -7.87 5.86
C ARG A 9 21.46 -8.53 5.17
N HIS A 10 20.81 -9.52 5.81
CA HIS A 10 19.62 -10.14 5.24
C HIS A 10 18.44 -9.16 5.15
N ILE A 11 18.26 -8.31 6.15
CA ILE A 11 17.22 -7.26 6.13
C ILE A 11 17.50 -6.28 4.99
N GLU A 12 18.75 -5.79 4.88
CA GLU A 12 19.16 -4.88 3.81
C GLU A 12 18.90 -5.45 2.41
N ASN A 13 19.19 -6.74 2.20
CA ASN A 13 19.00 -7.42 0.91
C ASN A 13 17.53 -7.54 0.48
N ILE A 14 16.57 -7.48 1.42
CA ILE A 14 15.13 -7.52 1.09
C ILE A 14 14.48 -6.13 1.10
N CYS A 15 15.25 -5.08 1.41
CA CYS A 15 14.80 -3.70 1.25
C CYS A 15 14.86 -3.30 -0.24
N ILE A 16 13.81 -2.62 -0.70
CA ILE A 16 13.74 -2.08 -2.06
C ILE A 16 13.63 -0.56 -2.01
N PRO A 17 14.10 0.17 -3.04
CA PRO A 17 13.82 1.59 -3.18
C PRO A 17 12.31 1.87 -3.12
N LEU A 18 11.89 2.90 -2.39
CA LEU A 18 10.49 3.35 -2.39
C LEU A 18 10.05 3.77 -3.80
N SER A 19 10.99 4.27 -4.61
CA SER A 19 10.80 4.61 -6.03
C SER A 19 10.29 3.46 -6.91
N ASP A 20 10.53 2.21 -6.52
CA ASP A 20 10.02 1.03 -7.23
C ASP A 20 8.49 0.88 -7.06
N LEU A 21 7.94 1.45 -5.99
CA LEU A 21 6.52 1.39 -5.63
C LEU A 21 5.80 2.71 -5.88
N CYS A 22 6.46 3.84 -5.63
CA CYS A 22 5.91 5.19 -5.71
C CYS A 22 6.87 6.10 -6.48
N ASN A 23 6.46 6.71 -7.59
CA ASN A 23 7.25 7.71 -8.32
C ASN A 23 6.33 8.62 -9.15
N GLU A 24 6.90 9.48 -10.00
CA GLU A 24 6.13 10.44 -10.82
C GLU A 24 5.10 9.78 -11.75
N ASP A 25 5.32 8.54 -12.19
CA ASP A 25 4.43 7.82 -13.11
C ASP A 25 3.63 6.71 -12.40
N LYS A 26 3.93 6.48 -11.12
CA LYS A 26 3.36 5.38 -10.33
C LYS A 26 3.00 5.91 -8.95
N PRO A 27 1.86 6.60 -8.80
CA PRO A 27 1.42 7.06 -7.50
C PRO A 27 1.03 5.90 -6.58
N LEU A 28 1.12 6.15 -5.27
CA LEU A 28 0.38 5.38 -4.27
C LEU A 28 -0.91 6.12 -3.90
N PHE A 29 -1.85 5.41 -3.31
CA PHE A 29 -3.15 5.97 -2.97
C PHE A 29 -3.46 5.82 -1.50
N ARG A 30 -4.29 6.74 -1.01
CA ARG A 30 -4.94 6.60 0.28
C ARG A 30 -6.42 6.86 0.15
N VAL A 31 -7.21 6.07 0.86
CA VAL A 31 -8.64 6.28 1.02
C VAL A 31 -8.95 6.50 2.49
N ARG A 32 -9.79 7.49 2.79
CA ARG A 32 -10.26 7.80 4.15
C ARG A 32 -11.78 7.88 4.14
N LYS A 33 -12.42 7.23 5.10
CA LYS A 33 -13.85 7.41 5.38
C LYS A 33 -14.04 8.64 6.28
N SER A 34 -14.99 9.50 5.94
CA SER A 34 -15.36 10.66 6.76
C SER A 34 -16.84 10.99 6.61
N ASP A 35 -17.51 11.26 7.72
CA ASP A 35 -18.89 11.78 7.74
C ASP A 35 -18.94 13.28 7.42
N THR A 36 -17.82 13.98 7.60
CA THR A 36 -17.67 15.40 7.27
C THR A 36 -16.78 15.59 6.04
N PRO A 37 -17.03 16.63 5.22
CA PRO A 37 -16.19 16.92 4.06
C PRO A 37 -14.71 17.12 4.42
N LEU A 38 -13.82 16.36 3.77
CA LEU A 38 -12.39 16.57 3.85
C LEU A 38 -11.97 17.53 2.75
N THR A 39 -11.23 18.57 3.12
CA THR A 39 -10.88 19.66 2.20
C THR A 39 -9.39 19.96 2.17
N SER A 40 -8.63 19.48 3.16
CA SER A 40 -7.21 19.75 3.29
C SER A 40 -6.37 18.49 3.08
N ARG A 41 -5.16 18.66 2.55
CA ARG A 41 -4.12 17.60 2.53
C ARG A 41 -3.82 17.07 3.93
N ARG A 42 -3.94 17.92 4.96
CA ARG A 42 -3.77 17.52 6.36
C ARG A 42 -4.74 16.41 6.76
N ASP A 43 -5.95 16.42 6.20
CA ASP A 43 -6.95 15.38 6.43
C ASP A 43 -6.57 14.04 5.80
N MET A 44 -5.67 14.03 4.81
CA MET A 44 -5.28 12.82 4.12
C MET A 44 -3.94 12.26 4.60
N PHE A 45 -3.23 12.98 5.48
CA PHE A 45 -1.97 12.52 6.06
C PHE A 45 -2.17 11.58 7.27
N HIS A 46 -1.12 11.21 8.00
CA HIS A 46 -1.29 10.45 9.24
C HIS A 46 -2.05 11.28 10.29
N ILE A 47 -2.66 10.63 11.28
CA ILE A 47 -3.37 11.33 12.37
C ILE A 47 -2.39 12.31 13.06
N PRO A 48 -2.77 13.56 13.33
CA PRO A 48 -1.90 14.52 14.03
C PRO A 48 -1.33 13.96 15.34
N PHE A 49 -0.10 14.35 15.70
CA PHE A 49 0.52 13.88 16.94
C PHE A 49 -0.29 14.27 18.19
N SER A 50 -0.92 15.44 18.19
CA SER A 50 -1.85 15.91 19.23
C SER A 50 -3.12 15.03 19.36
N GLN A 51 -3.47 14.31 18.30
CA GLN A 51 -4.64 13.45 18.19
C GLN A 51 -4.30 11.95 18.28
N ARG A 52 -3.09 11.61 18.76
CA ARG A 52 -2.62 10.23 18.81
C ARG A 52 -3.50 9.28 19.64
N HIS A 53 -4.33 9.79 20.54
CA HIS A 53 -5.29 8.98 21.31
C HIS A 53 -6.38 8.32 20.43
N PHE A 54 -6.60 8.82 19.20
CA PHE A 54 -7.47 8.16 18.22
C PHE A 54 -6.78 7.04 17.43
N VAL A 55 -5.45 6.90 17.56
CA VAL A 55 -4.68 5.87 16.84
C VAL A 55 -4.85 4.53 17.55
N ARG A 56 -5.70 3.68 16.97
CA ARG A 56 -5.86 2.28 17.38
C ARG A 56 -4.71 1.42 16.87
N ALA A 57 -4.46 0.29 17.53
CA ALA A 57 -3.53 -0.70 17.02
C ALA A 57 -4.03 -1.27 15.68
N GLN A 58 -3.12 -1.39 14.72
CA GLN A 58 -3.30 -2.04 13.43
C GLN A 58 -2.20 -3.10 13.28
N ARG A 59 -2.16 -3.80 12.13
CA ARG A 59 -1.11 -4.80 11.87
C ARG A 59 0.29 -4.20 12.00
N PHE A 60 0.57 -3.13 11.26
CA PHE A 60 1.86 -2.45 11.27
C PHE A 60 1.78 -1.07 11.94
N SER A 61 1.11 -0.98 13.09
CA SER A 61 1.04 0.25 13.88
C SER A 61 0.59 -0.08 15.30
N VAL A 62 1.39 0.35 16.28
CA VAL A 62 0.98 0.29 17.68
C VAL A 62 0.02 1.42 18.02
N ALA A 63 -0.84 1.17 19.01
CA ALA A 63 -1.73 2.20 19.53
C ALA A 63 -0.94 3.46 19.92
N GLY A 64 -1.46 4.62 19.54
CA GLY A 64 -0.79 5.89 19.77
C GLY A 64 0.37 6.24 18.83
N LEU A 65 0.71 5.43 17.83
CA LEU A 65 1.76 5.76 16.83
C LEU A 65 1.14 6.00 15.45
N PRO A 66 0.96 7.26 15.01
CA PRO A 66 0.22 7.57 13.79
C PRO A 66 1.02 7.23 12.52
N CYS A 67 0.89 6.00 12.03
CA CYS A 67 1.51 5.58 10.77
C CYS A 67 0.72 6.08 9.55
N LEU A 68 1.42 6.30 8.44
CA LEU A 68 0.85 6.60 7.13
C LEU A 68 0.63 5.28 6.35
N TYR A 69 -0.62 4.97 6.03
CA TYR A 69 -1.00 3.80 5.24
C TYR A 69 -1.34 4.21 3.81
N LEU A 70 -0.65 3.61 2.84
CA LEU A 70 -0.84 3.81 1.41
C LEU A 70 -1.00 2.46 0.71
N GLY A 71 -1.73 2.43 -0.41
CA GLY A 71 -1.89 1.24 -1.25
C GLY A 71 -1.45 1.50 -2.68
N THR A 72 -1.02 0.46 -3.40
CA THR A 72 -0.70 0.56 -4.83
C THR A 72 -1.93 0.65 -5.73
N SER A 73 -3.13 0.60 -5.16
CA SER A 73 -4.39 0.82 -5.86
C SER A 73 -5.52 1.28 -4.92
N LEU A 74 -6.53 1.95 -5.46
CA LEU A 74 -7.76 2.29 -4.73
C LEU A 74 -8.54 1.04 -4.34
N TYR A 75 -8.49 -0.01 -5.16
CA TYR A 75 -9.15 -1.27 -4.84
C TYR A 75 -8.57 -1.91 -3.59
N ILE A 76 -7.23 -1.91 -3.45
CA ILE A 76 -6.62 -2.47 -2.24
C ILE A 76 -6.91 -1.61 -1.01
N CYS A 77 -6.88 -0.29 -1.15
CA CYS A 77 -7.25 0.62 -0.06
C CYS A 77 -8.70 0.39 0.41
N TRP A 78 -9.64 0.31 -0.53
CA TRP A 78 -11.06 0.06 -0.25
C TRP A 78 -11.27 -1.27 0.48
N ARG A 79 -10.56 -2.31 0.04
CA ARG A 79 -10.63 -3.62 0.68
C ARG A 79 -9.99 -3.67 2.06
N GLU A 80 -8.86 -2.99 2.28
CA GLU A 80 -8.24 -2.89 3.60
C GLU A 80 -9.15 -2.21 4.63
N MET A 81 -10.06 -1.34 4.19
CA MET A 81 -11.10 -0.75 5.04
C MET A 81 -12.35 -1.62 5.24
N ASP A 82 -12.34 -2.88 4.80
CA ASP A 82 -13.48 -3.79 4.83
C ASP A 82 -14.66 -3.35 3.95
N LYS A 83 -14.32 -2.82 2.75
CA LYS A 83 -15.28 -2.54 1.67
C LYS A 83 -16.43 -1.61 2.10
N PRO A 84 -16.14 -0.42 2.68
CA PRO A 84 -17.19 0.51 3.08
C PRO A 84 -17.94 1.07 1.86
N ASP A 85 -19.14 1.58 2.08
CA ASP A 85 -19.89 2.31 1.06
C ASP A 85 -19.07 3.50 0.52
N PHE A 86 -19.23 3.76 -0.79
CA PHE A 86 -18.43 4.76 -1.50
C PHE A 86 -18.86 6.22 -1.22
N ASP A 87 -20.02 6.44 -0.62
CA ASP A 87 -20.62 7.76 -0.38
C ASP A 87 -19.79 8.66 0.55
N LYS A 88 -19.06 8.05 1.49
CA LYS A 88 -18.26 8.73 2.53
C LYS A 88 -16.76 8.61 2.34
N LEU A 89 -16.30 8.21 1.14
CA LEU A 89 -14.88 7.99 0.88
C LEU A 89 -14.23 9.19 0.21
N TYR A 90 -13.04 9.52 0.70
CA TYR A 90 -12.16 10.54 0.14
C TYR A 90 -10.86 9.90 -0.30
N ILE A 91 -10.34 10.34 -1.42
CA ILE A 91 -9.17 9.78 -2.10
C ILE A 91 -8.09 10.85 -2.22
N SER A 92 -6.83 10.44 -2.05
CA SER A 92 -5.67 11.22 -2.47
C SER A 92 -4.61 10.30 -3.08
N ALA A 93 -3.91 10.82 -4.07
CA ALA A 93 -2.77 10.18 -4.71
C ALA A 93 -1.46 10.81 -4.21
N TYR A 94 -0.44 9.98 -4.06
CA TYR A 94 0.85 10.28 -3.44
C TYR A 94 1.98 9.99 -4.41
N LYS A 95 2.92 10.93 -4.52
CA LYS A 95 4.17 10.80 -5.29
C LYS A 95 5.36 11.16 -4.40
N ILE A 96 6.52 10.68 -4.80
CA ILE A 96 7.81 11.08 -4.22
C ILE A 96 8.64 11.78 -5.29
N ASP A 97 9.55 12.65 -4.86
CA ASP A 97 10.48 13.31 -5.77
C ASP A 97 11.55 12.33 -6.31
N LYS A 98 12.03 12.60 -7.53
CA LYS A 98 12.99 11.73 -8.25
C LYS A 98 14.27 11.42 -7.47
N ASN A 99 14.71 12.33 -6.61
CA ASN A 99 15.96 12.20 -5.85
C ASN A 99 15.77 11.55 -4.47
N ASN A 100 14.58 10.99 -4.18
CA ASN A 100 14.33 10.32 -2.92
C ASN A 100 15.03 8.95 -2.88
N ASP A 101 15.88 8.74 -1.88
CA ASP A 101 16.68 7.53 -1.65
C ASP A 101 16.11 6.61 -0.56
N SER A 102 14.87 6.87 -0.13
CA SER A 102 14.21 6.09 0.89
C SER A 102 13.94 4.67 0.40
N LYS A 103 14.07 3.71 1.30
CA LYS A 103 13.82 2.29 1.06
C LYS A 103 12.66 1.80 1.92
N VAL A 104 12.03 0.72 1.53
CA VAL A 104 11.05 0.00 2.33
C VAL A 104 11.43 -1.45 2.46
N LEU A 105 11.16 -2.01 3.63
CA LEU A 105 11.31 -3.43 3.89
C LEU A 105 10.22 -4.19 3.12
N ASN A 106 10.59 -4.93 2.07
CA ASN A 106 9.62 -5.65 1.27
C ASN A 106 9.40 -7.06 1.82
N ILE A 107 8.31 -7.28 2.53
CA ILE A 107 7.91 -8.59 3.06
C ILE A 107 6.80 -9.24 2.23
N GLY A 108 6.48 -8.68 1.07
CA GLY A 108 5.48 -9.22 0.15
C GLY A 108 5.95 -9.25 -1.31
N PRO A 109 7.16 -9.74 -1.64
CA PRO A 109 7.63 -9.77 -3.02
C PRO A 109 6.77 -10.68 -3.92
N ASP A 110 6.60 -10.26 -5.17
CA ASP A 110 5.75 -10.95 -6.15
C ASP A 110 6.03 -12.45 -6.31
N PHE A 111 7.29 -12.88 -6.16
CA PHE A 111 7.66 -14.29 -6.41
C PHE A 111 7.14 -15.26 -5.33
N LEU A 112 6.75 -14.76 -4.16
CA LEU A 112 6.10 -15.59 -3.14
C LEU A 112 4.65 -15.93 -3.49
N TYR A 113 4.04 -15.18 -4.40
CA TYR A 113 2.61 -15.28 -4.72
C TYR A 113 2.34 -15.56 -6.20
N LYS A 114 3.33 -15.37 -7.08
CA LYS A 114 3.22 -15.72 -8.51
C LYS A 114 3.41 -17.22 -8.69
N GLN A 115 2.36 -17.88 -9.18
CA GLN A 115 2.50 -19.20 -9.78
C GLN A 115 3.28 -19.04 -11.09
N ARG A 116 4.56 -19.44 -11.09
CA ARG A 116 5.41 -19.35 -12.29
C ARG A 116 4.76 -20.14 -13.42
N SER A 117 4.34 -19.45 -14.48
CA SER A 117 4.06 -20.14 -15.73
C SER A 117 5.38 -20.57 -16.37
N ILE A 118 5.38 -21.70 -17.07
CA ILE A 118 6.56 -22.23 -17.77
C ILE A 118 7.15 -21.19 -18.75
N LEU A 119 6.32 -20.30 -19.31
CA LEU A 119 6.77 -19.21 -20.20
C LEU A 119 7.49 -18.05 -19.47
N GLU A 120 7.20 -17.78 -18.20
CA GLU A 120 7.87 -16.69 -17.45
C GLU A 120 9.32 -17.02 -17.09
N SER A 121 9.74 -18.29 -17.21
CA SER A 121 11.12 -18.74 -16.99
C SER A 121 12.16 -18.04 -17.88
N LYS A 122 11.74 -17.45 -19.00
CA LYS A 122 12.61 -16.72 -19.94
C LYS A 122 12.81 -15.23 -19.60
N ARG A 123 12.13 -14.67 -18.59
CA ARG A 123 12.35 -13.29 -18.13
C ARG A 123 13.51 -13.25 -17.13
N LYS A 124 14.41 -12.26 -17.26
CA LYS A 124 15.52 -12.01 -16.31
C LYS A 124 15.01 -12.13 -14.87
N ASN A 125 15.69 -12.93 -14.05
CA ASN A 125 15.41 -13.04 -12.61
C ASN A 125 15.47 -11.64 -11.98
N LYS A 126 14.32 -11.10 -11.54
CA LYS A 126 14.25 -9.80 -10.85
C LYS A 126 15.07 -9.77 -9.56
N TYR A 127 15.25 -10.94 -8.93
CA TYR A 127 15.96 -11.09 -7.66
C TYR A 127 17.20 -11.97 -7.85
N ASP A 128 18.33 -11.47 -7.36
CA ASP A 128 19.59 -12.20 -7.33
C ASP A 128 19.57 -13.35 -6.31
N PHE A 129 20.66 -14.11 -6.24
CA PHE A 129 20.79 -15.25 -5.33
C PHE A 129 20.76 -14.82 -3.86
N ASN A 130 21.47 -13.75 -3.50
CA ASN A 130 21.58 -13.27 -2.11
C ASN A 130 20.24 -12.76 -1.56
N THR A 131 19.45 -12.10 -2.41
CA THR A 131 18.11 -11.61 -2.08
C THR A 131 17.19 -12.80 -1.80
N LYS A 132 17.19 -13.81 -2.67
CA LYS A 132 16.41 -15.05 -2.47
C LYS A 132 16.80 -15.77 -1.19
N LEU A 133 18.10 -15.91 -0.93
CA LEU A 133 18.60 -16.50 0.31
C LEU A 133 18.16 -15.70 1.54
N SER A 134 18.14 -14.37 1.45
CA SER A 134 17.70 -13.50 2.54
C SER A 134 16.21 -13.63 2.82
N TYR A 135 15.37 -13.78 1.78
CA TYR A 135 13.96 -14.12 1.95
C TYR A 135 13.76 -15.48 2.63
N LEU A 136 14.57 -16.49 2.30
CA LEU A 136 14.52 -17.80 2.97
C LEU A 136 14.95 -17.69 4.44
N ALA A 137 16.04 -16.98 4.72
CA ALA A 137 16.55 -16.78 6.08
C ALA A 137 15.55 -16.01 6.97
N LEU A 138 14.85 -15.03 6.40
CA LEU A 138 13.84 -14.22 7.08
C LEU A 138 12.42 -14.80 6.98
N TRP A 139 12.25 -15.99 6.42
CA TRP A 139 10.94 -16.60 6.20
C TRP A 139 10.09 -16.73 7.48
N PRO A 140 10.65 -17.12 8.65
CA PRO A 140 9.88 -17.15 9.90
C PRO A 140 9.31 -15.79 10.28
N LEU A 141 10.09 -14.71 10.11
CA LEU A 141 9.64 -13.34 10.36
C LEU A 141 8.54 -12.92 9.38
N ILE A 142 8.70 -13.24 8.10
CA ILE A 142 7.73 -12.90 7.05
C ILE A 142 6.39 -13.61 7.31
N ILE A 143 6.39 -14.91 7.61
CA ILE A 143 5.16 -15.64 7.95
C ILE A 143 4.50 -15.04 9.19
N ALA A 144 5.29 -14.76 10.23
CA ALA A 144 4.77 -14.15 11.45
C ALA A 144 4.06 -12.80 11.19
N CYS A 145 4.40 -12.11 10.10
CA CYS A 145 3.75 -10.88 9.70
C CYS A 145 2.53 -11.04 8.77
N ASN A 146 2.22 -12.26 8.33
CA ASN A 146 1.18 -12.54 7.34
C ASN A 146 -0.02 -13.35 7.90
N TYR A 147 -0.09 -13.57 9.22
CA TYR A 147 -1.23 -14.24 9.84
C TYR A 147 -2.55 -13.47 9.63
N LEU A 148 -3.61 -14.22 9.32
CA LEU A 148 -4.97 -13.72 9.31
C LEU A 148 -5.45 -13.58 10.76
N LYS A 149 -6.05 -12.43 11.05
CA LYS A 149 -6.73 -12.15 12.31
C LYS A 149 -7.83 -13.20 12.53
N LYS A 150 -7.83 -13.83 13.71
CA LYS A 150 -8.85 -14.84 14.07
C LYS A 150 -10.19 -14.24 14.50
N TYR A 151 -10.16 -13.14 15.25
CA TYR A 151 -11.35 -12.56 15.87
C TYR A 151 -11.57 -11.11 15.45
N ASP A 152 -12.73 -10.84 14.83
CA ASP A 152 -13.12 -9.49 14.48
C ASP A 152 -13.37 -8.58 15.69
N ASN A 153 -12.97 -7.32 15.55
CA ASN A 153 -13.11 -6.26 16.57
C ASN A 153 -12.50 -6.54 17.95
N ALA A 154 -11.59 -7.51 18.09
CA ALA A 154 -10.90 -7.76 19.34
C ALA A 154 -10.00 -6.57 19.76
N SER A 155 -9.98 -6.24 21.05
CA SER A 155 -9.11 -5.21 21.62
C SER A 155 -7.63 -5.59 21.57
N PHE A 156 -7.35 -6.90 21.59
CA PHE A 156 -6.03 -7.48 21.45
C PHE A 156 -6.02 -8.49 20.31
N VAL A 157 -5.05 -8.34 19.40
CA VAL A 157 -4.87 -9.21 18.22
C VAL A 157 -3.45 -9.77 18.28
N GLN A 158 -3.32 -11.03 18.70
CA GLN A 158 -2.02 -11.69 18.87
C GLN A 158 -1.20 -11.71 17.57
N GLU A 159 -1.87 -11.77 16.42
CA GLU A 159 -1.26 -11.79 15.09
C GLU A 159 -0.52 -10.47 14.79
N TYR A 160 -0.78 -9.40 15.54
CA TYR A 160 -0.14 -8.10 15.34
C TYR A 160 1.11 -7.91 16.19
N ILE A 161 1.46 -8.82 17.10
CA ILE A 161 2.62 -8.66 17.99
C ILE A 161 3.91 -8.47 17.19
N ILE A 162 4.25 -9.43 16.32
CA ILE A 162 5.51 -9.41 15.54
C ILE A 162 5.51 -8.26 14.52
N PRO A 163 4.46 -8.05 13.70
CA PRO A 163 4.31 -6.86 12.87
C PRO A 163 4.55 -5.53 13.60
N ASN A 164 3.98 -5.37 14.80
CA ASN A 164 4.11 -4.14 15.57
C ASN A 164 5.52 -3.96 16.15
N LEU A 165 6.19 -5.03 16.57
CA LEU A 165 7.58 -4.98 17.00
C LEU A 165 8.50 -4.59 15.85
N LEU A 166 8.30 -5.19 14.67
CA LEU A 166 9.03 -4.84 13.45
C LEU A 166 8.83 -3.36 13.08
N MET A 167 7.59 -2.88 13.21
CA MET A 167 7.29 -1.50 12.89
C MET A 167 7.88 -0.50 13.89
N GLN A 168 7.90 -0.84 15.17
CA GLN A 168 8.61 -0.07 16.20
C GLN A 168 10.12 -0.05 15.96
N TRP A 169 10.71 -1.16 15.52
CA TRP A 169 12.13 -1.24 15.18
C TRP A 169 12.46 -0.24 14.05
N ILE A 170 11.68 -0.23 12.96
CA ILE A 170 11.86 0.75 11.87
C ILE A 170 11.68 2.20 12.35
N SER A 171 10.67 2.47 13.19
CA SER A 171 10.40 3.81 13.72
C SER A 171 11.54 4.36 14.59
N ARG A 172 12.18 3.50 15.38
CA ARG A 172 13.30 3.86 16.28
C ARG A 172 14.66 3.87 15.59
N ASN A 173 14.80 3.17 14.46
CA ASN A 173 16.07 3.06 13.76
C ASN A 173 16.32 4.30 12.89
N SER A 174 17.03 5.27 13.46
CA SER A 174 17.35 6.57 12.84
C SER A 174 18.41 6.51 11.75
N ASN A 175 19.22 5.45 11.72
CA ASN A 175 20.43 5.38 10.88
C ASN A 175 20.21 4.68 9.54
N GLU A 176 18.98 4.23 9.27
CA GLU A 176 18.65 3.50 8.04
C GLU A 176 17.69 4.31 7.17
N ASN A 177 17.97 4.33 5.87
CA ASN A 177 17.08 4.84 4.81
C ASN A 177 15.77 4.01 4.70
N VAL A 178 15.58 2.98 5.53
CA VAL A 178 14.37 2.16 5.56
C VAL A 178 13.25 2.92 6.27
N VAL A 179 12.29 3.47 5.53
CA VAL A 179 11.23 4.36 6.04
C VAL A 179 9.90 3.66 6.30
N GLY A 180 9.78 2.38 5.98
CA GLY A 180 8.51 1.67 6.11
C GLY A 180 8.57 0.21 5.66
N ILE A 181 7.39 -0.41 5.58
CA ILE A 181 7.19 -1.80 5.18
C ILE A 181 6.27 -1.83 3.97
N ALA A 182 6.64 -2.60 2.95
CA ALA A 182 5.77 -2.99 1.85
C ALA A 182 5.31 -4.43 2.06
N TYR A 183 3.99 -4.67 2.07
CA TYR A 183 3.42 -6.00 2.29
C TYR A 183 2.24 -6.25 1.35
N ARG A 184 2.03 -7.52 1.02
CA ARG A 184 0.86 -7.93 0.23
C ARG A 184 -0.37 -8.00 1.13
N SER A 185 -1.49 -7.46 0.66
CA SER A 185 -2.75 -7.58 1.40
C SER A 185 -3.14 -9.03 1.58
N THR A 186 -3.47 -9.40 2.81
CA THR A 186 -4.02 -10.72 3.13
C THR A 186 -5.51 -10.83 2.82
N LYS A 187 -6.16 -9.72 2.48
CA LYS A 187 -7.56 -9.74 2.04
C LYS A 187 -7.67 -10.23 0.59
N LEU A 188 -6.56 -10.26 -0.16
CA LEU A 188 -6.53 -10.72 -1.56
C LEU A 188 -6.47 -12.25 -1.64
N PRO A 189 -7.12 -12.85 -2.65
CA PRO A 189 -6.88 -14.25 -2.99
C PRO A 189 -5.39 -14.51 -3.22
N ALA A 190 -4.89 -15.68 -2.80
CA ALA A 190 -3.48 -16.04 -2.94
C ALA A 190 -3.00 -16.04 -4.40
N ASN A 191 -3.90 -16.34 -5.34
CA ASN A 191 -3.65 -16.35 -6.78
C ASN A 191 -3.84 -14.98 -7.45
N ALA A 192 -4.22 -13.94 -6.71
CA ALA A 192 -4.32 -12.60 -7.26
C ALA A 192 -2.96 -12.21 -7.84
N LEU A 193 -2.90 -11.89 -9.13
CA LEU A 193 -1.65 -11.54 -9.80
C LEU A 193 -1.41 -10.03 -9.74
N GLY A 194 -0.13 -9.64 -9.76
CA GLY A 194 0.29 -8.26 -9.99
C GLY A 194 0.65 -7.45 -8.73
N SER A 195 1.23 -6.28 -8.99
CA SER A 195 1.77 -5.33 -8.02
C SER A 195 0.73 -4.40 -7.40
N ARG A 196 -0.53 -4.45 -7.85
CA ARG A 196 -1.65 -3.61 -7.39
C ARG A 196 -2.26 -4.04 -6.04
N GLY A 197 -1.72 -5.10 -5.44
CA GLY A 197 -2.14 -5.66 -4.16
C GLY A 197 -1.19 -5.41 -3.01
N ILE A 198 -0.35 -4.38 -3.13
CA ILE A 198 0.71 -4.05 -2.16
C ILE A 198 0.26 -2.85 -1.35
N ASN A 199 0.39 -2.94 -0.03
CA ASN A 199 0.27 -1.81 0.88
C ASN A 199 1.66 -1.38 1.32
N VAL A 200 1.83 -0.08 1.57
CA VAL A 200 3.03 0.54 2.10
C VAL A 200 2.66 1.27 3.38
N VAL A 201 3.33 0.93 4.48
CA VAL A 201 3.10 1.57 5.79
C VAL A 201 4.37 2.22 6.28
N LEU A 202 4.25 3.49 6.61
CA LEU A 202 5.37 4.32 7.02
C LEU A 202 5.11 4.86 8.42
N PRO A 203 5.85 4.40 9.46
CA PRO A 203 5.75 4.99 10.78
C PRO A 203 6.43 6.37 10.77
N PRO A 204 6.05 7.25 11.69
CA PRO A 204 6.81 8.46 11.91
C PRO A 204 8.17 8.09 12.52
N LYS A 205 9.26 8.56 11.91
CA LYS A 205 10.61 8.53 12.47
C LYS A 205 10.88 9.86 13.14
N VAL A 206 10.44 10.02 14.38
CA VAL A 206 10.52 11.27 15.14
C VAL A 206 10.80 10.99 16.61
N ARG A 207 11.51 11.91 17.25
CA ARG A 207 11.65 11.94 18.71
C ARG A 207 10.41 12.57 19.35
N TYR A 208 10.23 12.32 20.65
CA TYR A 208 9.09 12.87 21.39
C TYR A 208 9.05 14.41 21.36
N GLU A 209 10.21 15.05 21.46
CA GLU A 209 10.36 16.52 21.34
C GLU A 209 9.83 17.05 20.00
N GLU A 210 10.11 16.34 18.90
CA GLU A 210 9.61 16.70 17.57
C GLU A 210 8.09 16.51 17.46
N MET A 211 7.54 15.49 18.14
CA MET A 211 6.08 15.29 18.20
C MET A 211 5.36 16.39 18.97
N ALA A 212 6.03 17.05 19.92
CA ALA A 212 5.46 18.17 20.67
C ALA A 212 5.48 19.48 19.85
N ASN A 213 6.47 19.65 18.98
CA ASN A 213 6.68 20.88 18.20
C ASN A 213 6.06 20.85 16.80
N ASN A 214 5.68 19.68 16.29
CA ASN A 214 5.06 19.53 14.97
C ASN A 214 3.69 18.87 15.09
N GLU A 215 2.80 19.17 14.15
CA GLU A 215 1.50 18.50 14.08
C GLU A 215 1.62 17.14 13.39
N PHE A 216 2.51 17.05 12.40
CA PHE A 216 2.79 15.90 11.57
C PHE A 216 4.30 15.60 11.48
N CYS A 217 4.65 14.42 10.98
CA CYS A 217 6.04 13.98 10.85
C CYS A 217 6.77 14.77 9.74
N PRO A 218 7.83 15.54 10.08
CA PRO A 218 8.61 16.31 9.09
C PRO A 218 9.23 15.43 8.01
N ASN A 219 9.75 14.26 8.40
CA ASN A 219 10.39 13.33 7.47
C ASN A 219 9.40 12.82 6.42
N LEU A 220 8.21 12.39 6.84
CA LEU A 220 7.18 11.92 5.89
C LEU A 220 6.62 13.06 5.04
N ALA A 221 6.47 14.27 5.60
CA ALA A 221 6.02 15.45 4.86
C ALA A 221 7.01 15.87 3.76
N LYS A 222 8.30 15.66 4.00
CA LYS A 222 9.36 15.85 3.00
C LYS A 222 9.35 14.76 1.92
N ILE A 223 9.07 13.51 2.28
CA ILE A 223 9.09 12.37 1.34
C ILE A 223 7.96 12.49 0.31
N PHE A 224 6.75 12.87 0.74
CA PHE A 224 5.57 12.82 -0.10
C PHE A 224 5.03 14.21 -0.48
N LYS A 225 4.73 14.35 -1.76
CA LYS A 225 3.74 15.30 -2.28
C LYS A 225 2.49 14.53 -2.65
N PHE A 226 1.31 15.12 -2.43
CA PHE A 226 0.06 14.42 -2.68
C PHE A 226 -1.06 15.40 -3.03
N THR A 227 -2.16 14.86 -3.54
CA THR A 227 -3.31 15.64 -4.02
C THR A 227 -4.23 16.08 -2.88
N LEU A 228 -5.15 17.00 -3.15
CA LEU A 228 -6.25 17.29 -2.21
C LEU A 228 -7.13 16.05 -2.01
N PRO A 229 -7.84 15.93 -0.88
CA PRO A 229 -8.92 14.95 -0.77
C PRO A 229 -9.99 15.24 -1.82
N VAL A 230 -10.36 14.22 -2.59
CA VAL A 230 -11.54 14.28 -3.47
C VAL A 230 -12.53 13.21 -3.06
N SER A 231 -13.81 13.58 -2.95
CA SER A 231 -14.88 12.61 -2.71
C SER A 231 -14.95 11.60 -3.86
N TRP A 232 -15.04 10.33 -3.51
CA TRP A 232 -15.16 9.24 -4.46
C TRP A 232 -16.34 9.42 -5.41
N GLN A 233 -17.51 9.82 -4.87
CA GLN A 233 -18.72 10.04 -5.65
C GLN A 233 -18.54 11.18 -6.65
N VAL A 234 -18.00 12.31 -6.19
CA VAL A 234 -17.74 13.47 -7.04
C VAL A 234 -16.79 13.10 -8.17
N LEU A 235 -15.68 12.42 -7.87
CA LEU A 235 -14.72 12.01 -8.89
C LEU A 235 -15.34 11.01 -9.89
N LYS A 236 -16.26 10.14 -9.44
CA LYS A 236 -16.97 9.18 -10.30
C LYS A 236 -17.92 9.86 -11.28
N THR A 237 -18.49 11.02 -10.93
CA THR A 237 -19.32 11.81 -11.87
C THR A 237 -18.50 12.45 -12.99
N VAL A 238 -17.18 12.52 -12.87
CA VAL A 238 -16.33 13.05 -13.93
C VAL A 238 -16.29 12.05 -15.09
N GLU A 239 -16.82 12.45 -16.25
CA GLU A 239 -16.76 11.70 -17.51
C GLU A 239 -15.38 11.83 -18.17
N TYR A 240 -14.34 11.54 -17.40
CA TYR A 240 -12.96 11.55 -17.88
C TYR A 240 -12.68 10.32 -18.75
N VAL A 241 -12.02 10.53 -19.89
CA VAL A 241 -11.53 9.45 -20.76
C VAL A 241 -10.02 9.40 -20.60
N PRO A 242 -9.46 8.39 -19.90
CA PRO A 242 -8.02 8.25 -19.76
C PRO A 242 -7.34 8.08 -21.12
N GLU A 243 -6.15 8.67 -21.31
CA GLU A 243 -5.42 8.61 -22.59
C GLU A 243 -5.09 7.17 -23.03
N SER A 244 -5.01 6.23 -22.09
CA SER A 244 -4.47 4.88 -22.31
C SER A 244 -5.50 3.74 -22.40
N VAL A 245 -6.82 4.01 -22.30
CA VAL A 245 -7.83 2.94 -22.38
C VAL A 245 -8.29 2.74 -23.82
N ALA A 246 -7.75 1.74 -24.51
CA ALA A 246 -8.18 1.39 -25.85
C ALA A 246 -9.62 0.83 -25.85
N GLN A 247 -10.46 1.26 -26.80
CA GLN A 247 -11.83 0.76 -26.96
C GLN A 247 -11.89 -0.76 -27.16
N SER A 248 -10.85 -1.33 -27.79
CA SER A 248 -10.67 -2.77 -27.96
C SER A 248 -10.55 -3.54 -26.64
N ASP A 249 -10.02 -2.93 -25.57
CA ASP A 249 -9.89 -3.60 -24.27
C ASP A 249 -11.26 -3.82 -23.61
N ARG A 250 -12.17 -2.85 -23.74
CA ARG A 250 -13.57 -2.97 -23.25
C ARG A 250 -14.33 -4.08 -23.98
N GLU A 251 -14.16 -4.19 -25.29
CA GLU A 251 -14.75 -5.25 -26.10
C GLU A 251 -14.17 -6.63 -25.75
N ASN A 252 -12.85 -6.70 -25.55
CA ASN A 252 -12.17 -7.91 -25.12
C ASN A 252 -12.69 -8.40 -23.76
N LEU A 253 -12.88 -7.50 -22.80
CA LEU A 253 -13.49 -7.82 -21.51
C LEU A 253 -14.92 -8.34 -21.67
N SER A 254 -15.75 -7.63 -22.42
CA SER A 254 -17.14 -8.02 -22.67
C SER A 254 -17.21 -9.43 -23.25
N ARG A 255 -16.30 -9.77 -24.18
CA ARG A 255 -16.17 -11.11 -24.75
C ARG A 255 -15.71 -12.14 -23.71
N ARG A 256 -14.75 -11.83 -22.86
CA ARG A 256 -14.26 -12.72 -21.78
C ARG A 256 -15.35 -13.03 -20.75
N LEU A 257 -16.07 -12.00 -20.26
CA LEU A 257 -17.16 -12.16 -19.30
C LEU A 257 -18.31 -13.00 -19.89
N ARG A 258 -18.69 -12.75 -21.14
CA ARG A 258 -19.70 -13.56 -21.85
C ARG A 258 -19.29 -15.03 -22.00
N ARG A 259 -18.01 -15.31 -22.30
CA ARG A 259 -17.48 -16.68 -22.40
C ARG A 259 -17.46 -17.40 -21.06
N ARG A 260 -17.18 -16.69 -19.96
CA ARG A 260 -17.20 -17.25 -18.59
C ARG A 260 -18.60 -17.50 -18.06
N LYS A 261 -19.59 -16.69 -18.45
CA LYS A 261 -21.02 -16.96 -18.13
C LYS A 261 -21.42 -18.40 -18.50
N ASN A 262 -20.87 -18.94 -19.58
CA ASN A 262 -21.19 -20.28 -20.09
C ASN A 262 -20.30 -21.41 -19.51
N ARG A 263 -19.29 -21.08 -18.70
CA ARG A 263 -18.42 -22.04 -18.01
C ARG A 263 -18.57 -21.81 -16.51
N GLU A 264 -19.53 -22.52 -15.91
CA GLU A 264 -19.76 -22.70 -14.47
C GLU A 264 -19.06 -21.71 -13.52
N LEU A 265 -19.88 -20.85 -12.89
CA LEU A 265 -19.55 -19.91 -11.82
C LEU A 265 -18.59 -20.52 -10.79
N THR A 266 -17.31 -20.21 -10.91
CA THR A 266 -16.29 -20.59 -9.92
C THR A 266 -15.42 -19.38 -9.59
N GLY A 267 -16.03 -18.38 -8.94
CA GLY A 267 -15.32 -17.23 -8.36
C GLY A 267 -16.22 -16.00 -8.13
N SER A 268 -15.91 -15.22 -7.08
CA SER A 268 -16.51 -13.89 -6.92
C SER A 268 -15.93 -12.94 -7.98
N ILE A 269 -16.75 -12.03 -8.54
CA ILE A 269 -16.25 -10.98 -9.46
C ILE A 269 -15.12 -10.17 -8.79
N ASP A 270 -15.16 -10.02 -7.46
CA ASP A 270 -14.13 -9.37 -6.66
C ASP A 270 -12.73 -9.98 -6.89
N ASP A 271 -12.65 -11.29 -7.11
CA ASP A 271 -11.40 -12.01 -7.31
C ASP A 271 -10.82 -11.76 -8.72
N GLU A 272 -11.67 -11.35 -9.67
CA GLU A 272 -11.29 -11.07 -11.05
C GLU A 272 -10.91 -9.61 -11.29
N ILE A 273 -11.32 -8.69 -10.43
CA ILE A 273 -11.09 -7.23 -10.56
C ILE A 273 -9.65 -6.91 -10.92
N LEU A 274 -8.67 -7.55 -10.27
CA LEU A 274 -7.24 -7.30 -10.54
C LEU A 274 -6.78 -7.75 -11.93
N ASN A 275 -7.41 -8.76 -12.52
CA ASN A 275 -7.09 -9.27 -13.86
C ASN A 275 -7.63 -8.37 -14.99
N ILE A 276 -8.62 -7.53 -14.68
CA ILE A 276 -9.31 -6.63 -15.61
C ILE A 276 -9.21 -5.17 -15.16
N TYR A 277 -8.21 -4.88 -14.32
CA TYR A 277 -8.17 -3.68 -13.50
C TYR A 277 -8.26 -2.39 -14.30
N ASN A 278 -7.61 -2.33 -15.46
CA ASN A 278 -7.60 -1.20 -16.39
C ASN A 278 -8.99 -0.81 -16.92
N LEU A 279 -10.00 -1.67 -16.72
CA LEU A 279 -11.37 -1.47 -17.19
C LEU A 279 -12.35 -1.20 -16.04
N THR A 280 -11.84 -1.00 -14.83
CA THR A 280 -12.64 -0.76 -13.64
C THR A 280 -12.73 0.72 -13.33
N ASP A 281 -13.79 1.12 -12.63
CA ASP A 281 -13.90 2.48 -12.09
C ASP A 281 -12.70 2.83 -11.20
N PHE A 282 -12.15 1.86 -10.46
CA PHE A 282 -10.97 2.10 -9.64
C PHE A 282 -9.81 2.67 -10.46
N TYR A 283 -9.46 2.03 -11.57
CA TYR A 283 -8.39 2.50 -12.44
C TYR A 283 -8.72 3.84 -13.09
N LYS A 284 -9.97 4.04 -13.55
CA LYS A 284 -10.40 5.33 -14.11
C LYS A 284 -10.21 6.45 -13.09
N LEU A 285 -10.61 6.24 -11.84
CA LEU A 285 -10.50 7.22 -10.76
C LEU A 285 -9.03 7.49 -10.39
N GLU A 286 -8.19 6.46 -10.38
CA GLU A 286 -6.74 6.60 -10.18
C GLU A 286 -6.11 7.51 -11.22
N THR A 287 -6.34 7.21 -12.50
CA THR A 287 -5.77 7.98 -13.61
C THR A 287 -6.32 9.41 -13.63
N CYS A 288 -7.63 9.56 -13.44
CA CYS A 288 -8.28 10.86 -13.33
C CYS A 288 -7.66 11.70 -12.20
N MET A 289 -7.52 11.14 -10.99
CA MET A 289 -6.88 11.79 -9.85
C MET A 289 -5.42 12.17 -10.17
N ASP A 290 -4.67 11.28 -10.80
CA ASP A 290 -3.25 11.48 -11.07
C ASP A 290 -2.99 12.58 -12.11
N GLU A 291 -3.81 12.63 -13.16
CA GLU A 291 -3.60 13.52 -14.30
C GLU A 291 -4.14 14.93 -14.07
N ILE A 292 -5.22 15.10 -13.28
CA ILE A 292 -5.89 16.41 -13.16
C ILE A 292 -5.62 17.14 -11.84
N GLN A 293 -5.16 16.44 -10.80
CA GLN A 293 -5.00 17.04 -9.47
C GLN A 293 -3.58 17.53 -9.21
N VAL A 294 -3.46 18.61 -8.46
CA VAL A 294 -2.16 19.21 -8.12
C VAL A 294 -1.53 18.45 -6.95
N TYR A 295 -0.29 18.03 -7.15
CA TYR A 295 0.56 17.46 -6.10
C TYR A 295 1.29 18.57 -5.34
N ALA A 296 1.22 18.54 -4.00
CA ALA A 296 1.97 19.45 -3.15
C ALA A 296 2.38 18.79 -1.83
N HIS A 297 3.44 19.29 -1.22
CA HIS A 297 3.84 18.92 0.14
C HIS A 297 2.94 19.60 1.18
N ILE A 298 2.94 19.04 2.39
CA ILE A 298 2.36 19.70 3.56
C ILE A 298 3.47 20.30 4.43
N LYS A 299 3.09 21.28 5.25
CA LYS A 299 3.92 21.69 6.37
C LYS A 299 3.69 20.69 7.53
N PRO A 300 4.77 20.17 8.14
CA PRO A 300 4.66 19.33 9.32
C PRO A 300 4.04 20.09 10.50
#